data_AF-A0A5C8E826-F1
#
_entry.id   AF-A0A5C8E826-F1
#
_cell.length_a   1.000
_cell.length_b   1.000
_cell.length_c   1.000
_cell.angle_alpha   90.00
_cell.angle_beta   90.00
_cell.angle_gamma   90.00
#
_symmetry.space_group_name_H-M   'P 1'
#
loop_
_entity.id
_entity.type
_entity.pdbx_description
1 polymer ?
#
loop_
_entity_poly.entity_id
_entity_poly.type
_entity_poly.pdbx_seq_one_letter_code
_entity_poly.pdbx_strand_id
1 'polypeptide(L)' 'MYCGVSYVSISSLTANSCSRNPIGKYHVPYEGDEKSKYECKYCGSLSSSISRLTEESCSKNPYGKYHEPL' A
#
# COMPACT_ATOMS: atom_id res chain seq x y z
N MET A 1 1.66 2.21 -3.58
CA MET A 1 1.03 0.94 -3.13
C MET A 1 0.06 1.19 -1.97
N TYR A 2 -1.21 0.74 -2.03
CA TYR A 2 -2.23 1.11 -1.02
C TYR A 2 -3.03 -0.03 -0.37
N CYS A 3 -2.92 -1.28 -0.88
CA CYS A 3 -3.76 -2.37 -0.40
C CYS A 3 -3.07 -3.74 -0.30
N GLY A 4 -1.76 -3.82 -0.60
CA GLY A 4 -0.99 -5.06 -0.38
C GLY A 4 -1.33 -6.25 -1.28
N VAL A 5 -2.11 -6.06 -2.35
CA VAL A 5 -2.46 -7.12 -3.29
C VAL A 5 -1.32 -7.40 -4.27
N SER A 6 -1.13 -8.66 -4.62
CA SER A 6 -0.12 -9.11 -5.59
C SER A 6 -0.78 -9.61 -6.87
N TYR A 7 -0.21 -9.23 -8.01
CA TYR A 7 -0.64 -9.67 -9.34
C TYR A 7 0.56 -10.24 -10.10
N VAL A 8 0.28 -11.09 -11.09
CA VAL A 8 1.32 -11.71 -11.94
C VAL A 8 2.07 -10.73 -12.84
N SER A 9 1.49 -9.54 -13.09
CA SER A 9 2.12 -8.49 -13.90
C SER A 9 1.67 -7.10 -13.47
N ILE A 10 2.50 -6.09 -13.76
CA ILE A 10 2.17 -4.67 -13.53
C ILE A 10 0.93 -4.29 -14.34
N SER A 11 0.83 -4.70 -15.61
CA SER A 11 -0.34 -4.40 -16.45
C SER A 11 -1.64 -4.91 -15.84
N SER A 12 -1.63 -6.13 -15.28
CA SER A 12 -2.80 -6.68 -14.58
C SER A 12 -3.10 -5.92 -13.29
N LEU A 13 -2.08 -5.51 -12.53
CA LEU A 13 -2.25 -4.71 -11.31
C LEU A 13 -2.91 -3.36 -11.64
N THR A 14 -2.32 -2.59 -12.54
CA THR A 14 -2.73 -1.20 -12.83
C THR A 14 -4.03 -1.10 -13.63
N ALA A 15 -4.50 -2.20 -14.25
CA ALA A 15 -5.80 -2.25 -14.90
C ALA A 15 -6.98 -2.33 -13.92
N ASN A 16 -6.73 -2.76 -12.67
CA ASN A 16 -7.78 -2.97 -11.67
C ASN A 16 -7.91 -1.77 -10.71
N SER A 17 -9.14 -1.51 -10.27
CA SER A 17 -9.44 -0.41 -9.35
C SER A 17 -9.09 -0.74 -7.90
N CYS A 18 -8.57 0.24 -7.16
CA CYS A 18 -8.21 0.11 -5.76
C CYS A 18 -9.04 1.07 -4.90
N SER A 19 -9.94 0.55 -4.06
CA SER A 19 -10.75 1.36 -3.14
C SER A 19 -9.93 2.01 -2.01
N ARG A 20 -8.71 1.53 -1.76
CA ARG A 20 -7.79 2.09 -0.77
C ARG A 20 -6.83 3.13 -1.35
N ASN A 21 -6.85 3.38 -2.67
CA ASN A 21 -6.05 4.44 -3.27
C ASN A 21 -6.74 5.79 -3.02
N PRO A 22 -6.14 6.71 -2.24
CA PRO A 22 -6.76 7.99 -1.95
C PRO A 22 -6.55 9.04 -3.05
N ILE A 23 -5.55 8.84 -3.92
CA ILE A 23 -5.10 9.83 -4.91
C ILE A 23 -5.67 9.52 -6.29
N GLY A 24 -6.03 8.26 -6.54
CA GLY A 24 -6.53 7.81 -7.84
C GLY A 24 -7.43 6.59 -7.75
N LYS A 25 -7.84 6.08 -8.92
CA LYS A 25 -8.80 4.97 -9.03
C LYS A 25 -8.14 3.58 -9.02
N TYR A 26 -6.92 3.46 -9.51
CA TYR A 26 -6.27 2.19 -9.83
C TYR A 26 -5.23 1.77 -8.80
N HIS A 27 -4.82 0.49 -8.82
CA HIS A 27 -3.67 0.05 -8.01
C HIS A 27 -2.38 0.75 -8.47
N VAL A 28 -1.50 1.00 -7.50
CA VAL A 28 -0.17 1.56 -7.73
C VAL A 28 0.86 0.53 -7.28
N PRO A 29 1.84 0.16 -8.12
CA PRO A 29 2.89 -0.79 -7.76
C PRO A 29 3.67 -0.35 -6.51
N TYR A 30 4.31 -1.33 -5.89
CA TYR A 30 5.34 -1.09 -4.90
C TYR A 30 6.68 -1.07 -5.62
N GLU A 31 7.38 0.06 -5.56
CA GLU A 31 8.65 0.28 -6.27
C GLU A 31 9.87 -0.21 -5.47
N GLY A 32 9.67 -0.70 -4.24
CA GLY A 32 10.75 -1.24 -3.41
C GLY A 32 10.94 -2.75 -3.59
N ASP A 33 12.10 -3.24 -3.18
CA ASP A 33 12.35 -4.68 -3.09
C ASP A 33 11.52 -5.35 -1.99
N GLU A 34 11.37 -6.66 -2.08
CA GLU A 34 10.76 -7.45 -1.01
C GLU A 34 11.58 -7.32 0.28
N LYS A 35 10.92 -6.92 1.37
CA LYS A 35 11.53 -6.71 2.68
C LYS A 35 10.91 -7.65 3.70
N SER A 36 11.70 -8.01 4.72
CA SER A 36 11.22 -8.77 5.88
C SER A 36 10.22 -7.99 6.74
N LYS A 37 10.29 -6.65 6.70
CA LYS A 37 9.34 -5.73 7.34
C LYS A 37 9.12 -4.51 6.45
N TYR A 38 7.89 -4.03 6.45
CA TYR A 38 7.45 -2.82 5.76
C TYR A 38 7.06 -1.78 6.80
N GLU A 39 7.47 -0.54 6.55
CA GLU A 39 7.25 0.60 7.43
C GLU A 39 6.26 1.57 6.79
N CYS A 40 5.34 2.12 7.58
CA CYS A 40 4.46 3.19 7.12
C CYS A 40 5.23 4.52 7.02
N LYS A 41 5.27 5.12 5.83
CA LYS A 41 6.02 6.36 5.57
C LYS A 41 5.57 7.58 6.39
N TYR A 42 4.37 7.54 6.99
CA TYR A 42 3.80 8.66 7.76
C TYR A 42 3.90 8.51 9.27
N CYS A 43 3.91 7.28 9.80
CA CYS A 43 3.83 7.04 11.25
C CYS A 43 4.87 6.06 11.79
N GLY A 44 5.65 5.40 10.92
CA GLY A 44 6.66 4.44 11.32
C GLY A 44 6.11 3.08 11.78
N SER A 45 4.81 2.81 11.64
CA SER A 45 4.24 1.49 11.97
C SER A 45 4.89 0.40 11.11
N LEU A 46 5.24 -0.73 11.73
CA LEU A 46 5.91 -1.85 11.06
C LEU A 46 4.97 -3.05 10.91
N SER A 47 5.06 -3.74 9.78
CA SER A 47 4.38 -5.01 9.55
C SER A 47 5.25 -5.96 8.73
N SER A 48 5.02 -7.27 8.85
CA SER A 48 5.75 -8.29 8.09
C SER A 48 5.30 -8.39 6.62
N SER A 49 4.18 -7.75 6.25
CA SER A 49 3.72 -7.68 4.87
C SER A 49 2.96 -6.38 4.59
N ILE A 50 2.95 -5.96 3.32
CA ILE A 50 2.22 -4.76 2.89
C ILE A 50 0.70 -4.93 3.10
N SER A 51 0.14 -6.12 2.89
CA SER A 51 -1.31 -6.36 3.13
C SER A 51 -1.68 -6.05 4.56
N ARG A 52 -0.96 -6.62 5.53
CA ARG A 52 -1.20 -6.38 6.95
C ARG A 52 -1.01 -4.91 7.32
N LEU A 53 0.03 -4.26 6.79
CA LEU A 53 0.26 -2.84 7.03
C LEU A 53 -0.93 -1.99 6.54
N THR A 54 -1.39 -2.24 5.31
CA THR A 54 -2.44 -1.43 4.64
C THR A 54 -3.88 -1.81 5.03
N GLU A 55 -4.08 -2.81 5.90
CA GLU A 55 -5.38 -3.16 6.46
C GLU A 55 -5.78 -2.25 7.63
N GLU A 56 -4.79 -1.75 8.38
CA GLU A 56 -5.01 -0.85 9.52
C GLU A 56 -5.09 0.62 9.09
N SER A 57 -5.80 1.42 9.88
CA SER A 57 -5.95 2.85 9.64
C SER A 57 -4.76 3.65 10.18
N CYS A 58 -4.28 4.62 9.42
CA CYS A 58 -3.20 5.51 9.80
C CYS A 58 -3.74 6.93 10.04
N SER A 59 -3.81 7.36 11.30
CA SER A 59 -4.23 8.73 11.65
C SER A 59 -3.23 9.81 11.22
N LYS A 60 -2.02 9.43 10.79
CA LYS A 60 -0.98 10.33 10.31
C LYS A 60 -0.88 10.40 8.78
N ASN A 61 -1.68 9.62 8.05
CA ASN A 61 -1.73 9.71 6.59
C ASN A 61 -2.60 10.93 6.20
N PRO A 62 -2.04 11.98 5.57
CA PRO A 62 -2.80 13.17 5.22
C PRO A 62 -3.64 13.01 3.95
N TYR A 63 -3.39 11.96 3.15
CA TYR A 63 -4.07 11.75 1.88
C TYR A 63 -5.16 10.68 1.97
N GLY A 64 -4.99 9.69 2.85
CA GLY A 64 -5.93 8.57 2.95
C GLY A 64 -6.08 8.03 4.36
N LYS A 65 -6.98 7.04 4.51
CA LYS A 65 -7.31 6.45 5.82
C LYS A 65 -6.30 5.39 6.28
N TYR A 66 -5.59 4.74 5.37
CA TYR A 66 -4.80 3.54 5.64
C TYR A 66 -3.29 3.83 5.69
N HIS A 67 -2.50 2.93 6.28
CA HIS A 67 -1.05 3.04 6.18
C HIS A 67 -0.58 2.93 4.73
N GLU A 68 0.53 3.58 4.43
CA GLU A 68 1.17 3.54 3.12
C GLU A 68 2.64 3.13 3.31
N PRO A 69 3.09 2.02 2.70
CA PRO A 69 4.47 1.58 2.84
C PRO A 69 5.45 2.62 2.26
N LEU A 70 6.63 2.69 2.88
CA LEU A 70 7.79 3.43 2.39
C LEU A 70 8.40 2.78 1.14
#